data_AF-A0A0D2SJM9-F1
#
_entry.id   AF-A0A0D2SJM9-F1
#
_cell.length_a   1.000
_cell.length_b   1.000
_cell.length_c   1.000
_cell.angle_alpha   90.00
_cell.angle_beta   90.00
_cell.angle_gamma   90.00
#
_symmetry.space_group_name_H-M   'P 1'
#
loop_
_entity.id
_entity.type
_entity.pdbx_description
1 polymer ?
#
loop_
_entity_poly.entity_id
_entity_poly.type
_entity_poly.pdbx_seq_one_letter_code
_entity_poly.pdbx_strand_id
1 'polypeptide(L)'
;MQGTLCEHSRGNNPGSIEYVNNHPLLIHCRRGKHRTGCLVGCLRKMQRWYLSSIFDEYQRFAGAKARVSDQRFIERFDVSSSKR
;
A
#
# COMPACT_ATOMS: atom_id res chain seq x y z
N MET A 1 -10.31 1.19 -16.13
CA MET A 1 -10.15 0.52 -14.82
C MET A 1 -8.74 0.85 -14.34
N GLN A 2 -8.59 1.68 -13.30
CA GLN A 2 -7.26 2.02 -12.79
C GLN A 2 -6.93 1.02 -11.67
N GLY A 3 -6.31 -0.11 -12.05
CA GLY A 3 -5.62 -0.97 -11.11
C GLY A 3 -4.28 -0.31 -10.75
N THR A 4 -3.94 -0.27 -9.47
CA THR A 4 -2.61 0.15 -9.02
C THR A 4 -1.62 -0.93 -9.42
N LEU A 5 -0.94 -0.74 -10.56
CA LEU A 5 0.26 -1.52 -10.88
C LEU A 5 1.35 -1.03 -9.91
N CYS A 6 1.80 -1.91 -9.01
CA CYS A 6 2.92 -1.61 -8.14
C CYS A 6 4.19 -1.73 -9.00
N GLU A 7 4.55 -0.66 -9.70
CA GLU A 7 5.83 -0.55 -10.40
C GLU A 7 6.88 -0.21 -9.35
N HIS A 8 7.45 -1.24 -8.70
CA HIS A 8 8.61 -1.05 -7.85
C HIS A 8 9.83 -0.73 -8.72
N SER A 9 10.18 0.55 -8.81
CA SER A 9 11.50 0.99 -9.24
C SER A 9 12.55 0.33 -8.34
N ARG A 10 13.42 -0.47 -8.96
CA ARG A 10 14.48 -1.27 -8.34
C ARG A 10 15.37 -0.42 -7.40
N GLY A 11 15.15 -0.54 -6.10
CA GLY A 11 16.03 -0.05 -5.05
C GLY A 11 16.50 -1.23 -4.19
N ASN A 12 17.73 -1.69 -4.43
CA ASN A 12 18.35 -2.83 -3.75
C ASN A 12 18.61 -2.50 -2.27
N ASN A 13 17.70 -2.89 -1.37
CA ASN A 13 17.89 -2.80 0.09
C ASN A 13 17.84 -4.23 0.69
N PRO A 14 18.91 -4.70 1.36
CA PRO A 14 19.05 -6.10 1.81
C PRO A 14 18.23 -6.46 3.08
N GLY A 15 17.07 -5.83 3.30
CA GLY A 15 16.26 -6.01 4.53
C GLY A 15 14.76 -6.19 4.33
N SER A 16 14.25 -6.19 3.10
CA SER A 16 12.83 -6.37 2.80
C SER A 16 12.59 -7.76 2.21
N ILE A 17 11.92 -8.63 2.97
CA ILE A 17 11.30 -9.85 2.44
C ILE A 17 10.10 -9.41 1.60
N GLU A 18 10.35 -8.92 0.40
CA GLU A 18 9.34 -8.87 -0.64
C GLU A 18 9.50 -10.16 -1.46
N TYR A 19 8.40 -10.87 -1.70
CA TYR A 19 8.39 -12.09 -2.50
C TYR A 19 8.65 -11.72 -3.97
N VAL A 20 9.92 -11.48 -4.30
CA VAL A 20 10.42 -11.02 -5.61
C VAL A 20 10.03 -11.98 -6.74
N ASN A 21 9.62 -13.21 -6.41
CA ASN A 21 9.33 -14.30 -7.35
C ASN A 21 7.87 -14.37 -7.83
N ASN A 22 6.96 -13.52 -7.34
CA ASN A 22 5.54 -13.59 -7.74
C ASN A 22 5.09 -12.44 -8.64
N HIS A 23 6.01 -11.60 -9.11
CA HIS A 23 5.68 -10.43 -9.93
C HIS A 23 5.51 -10.82 -11.41
N PRO A 24 4.48 -10.26 -12.09
CA PRO A 24 3.61 -9.16 -11.64
C PRO A 24 2.36 -9.61 -10.85
N LEU A 25 2.13 -8.99 -9.68
CA LEU A 25 0.92 -9.17 -8.88
C LEU A 25 -0.11 -8.06 -9.13
N LEU A 26 -1.32 -8.43 -9.55
CA LEU A 26 -2.44 -7.51 -9.64
C LEU A 26 -3.25 -7.52 -8.33
N ILE A 27 -3.14 -6.44 -7.56
CA ILE A 27 -3.98 -6.22 -6.38
C ILE A 27 -5.20 -5.39 -6.80
N HIS A 28 -6.39 -5.97 -6.74
CA HIS A 28 -7.63 -5.23 -7.00
C HIS A 28 -8.73 -5.56 -6.00
N CYS A 29 -9.66 -4.62 -5.83
CA CYS A 29 -10.95 -4.88 -5.23
C CYS A 29 -12.04 -4.42 -6.21
N ARG A 30 -13.32 -4.51 -5.83
CA ARG A 30 -14.44 -4.20 -6.75
C ARG A 30 -14.31 -2.84 -7.45
N ARG A 31 -13.72 -1.84 -6.76
CA ARG A 31 -13.46 -0.51 -7.33
C ARG A 31 -11.99 -0.06 -7.23
N GLY A 32 -11.11 -0.88 -6.66
CA GLY A 32 -9.70 -0.55 -6.47
C GLY A 32 -9.40 0.60 -5.49
N LYS A 33 -10.37 1.09 -4.71
CA LYS A 33 -10.20 2.31 -3.87
C LYS A 33 -9.93 2.00 -2.41
N HIS A 34 -10.93 1.49 -1.69
CA HIS A 34 -10.85 1.36 -0.23
C HIS A 34 -9.96 0.20 0.20
N ARG A 35 -10.33 -1.05 -0.14
CA ARG A 35 -9.57 -2.24 0.30
C ARG A 35 -8.17 -2.32 -0.31
N THR A 36 -8.06 -1.94 -1.58
CA THR A 36 -6.76 -1.87 -2.27
C THR A 36 -5.89 -0.78 -1.69
N GLY A 37 -6.44 0.42 -1.45
CA GLY A 37 -5.71 1.53 -0.84
C GLY A 37 -5.24 1.26 0.58
N CYS A 38 -6.06 0.59 1.42
CA CYS A 38 -5.62 0.16 2.75
C CYS A 38 -4.46 -0.84 2.67
N LEU A 39 -4.57 -1.85 1.80
CA LEU A 39 -3.53 -2.87 1.65
C LEU A 39 -2.21 -2.27 1.14
N VAL A 40 -2.27 -1.45 0.09
CA VAL A 40 -1.10 -0.73 -0.44
C VAL A 40 -0.52 0.20 0.62
N GLY A 41 -1.35 0.93 1.37
CA GLY A 41 -0.90 1.79 2.46
C GLY A 41 -0.18 1.02 3.58
N CYS A 42 -0.69 -0.16 3.94
CA CYS A 42 0.00 -1.06 4.88
C CYS A 42 1.33 -1.56 4.32
N LEU A 43 1.38 -1.98 3.05
CA LEU A 43 2.63 -2.40 2.38
C LEU A 43 3.68 -1.28 2.37
N ARG A 44 3.28 -0.05 2.02
CA ARG A 44 4.18 1.13 2.08
C ARG A 44 4.68 1.41 3.49
N LYS A 45 3.83 1.19 4.50
CA LYS A 45 4.23 1.30 5.91
C LYS A 45 5.27 0.25 6.29
N MET A 46 5.15 -0.98 5.76
CA MET A 46 6.17 -2.03 5.92
C MET A 46 7.49 -1.67 5.23
N GLN A 47 7.42 -0.98 4.09
CA GLN A 47 8.58 -0.42 3.38
C GLN A 47 9.20 0.82 4.07
N ARG A 48 8.71 1.19 5.27
CA ARG A 48 9.17 2.35 6.06
C ARG A 48 8.97 3.71 5.36
N TRP A 49 7.93 3.85 4.54
CA TRP A 49 7.54 5.15 3.99
C TRP A 49 6.92 6.06 5.07
N TYR A 50 7.02 7.38 4.88
CA TYR A 50 6.36 8.36 5.73
C TYR A 50 4.83 8.32 5.56
N LEU A 51 4.09 8.42 6.67
CA LEU A 51 2.61 8.40 6.65
C LEU A 51 2.01 9.48 5.74
N SER A 52 2.63 10.66 5.68
CA SER A 52 2.22 11.74 4.78
C SER A 52 2.27 11.32 3.31
N SER A 53 3.35 10.68 2.88
CA SER A 53 3.49 10.16 1.51
C SER A 53 2.48 9.05 1.21
N ILE A 54 2.20 8.19 2.19
CA ILE A 54 1.20 7.11 2.05
C ILE A 54 -0.21 7.69 1.89
N PHE A 55 -0.56 8.73 2.66
CA PHE A 55 -1.86 9.38 2.57
C PHE A 55 -2.03 10.16 1.27
N ASP A 56 -0.97 10.80 0.77
CA ASP A 56 -1.00 11.46 -0.54
C ASP A 56 -1.26 10.44 -1.66
N GLU A 57 -0.55 9.30 -1.65
CA GLU A 57 -0.78 8.19 -2.60
C GLU A 57 -2.22 7.66 -2.51
N TYR A 58 -2.70 7.35 -1.29
CA TYR A 58 -4.08 6.88 -1.07
C TYR A 58 -5.11 7.89 -1.57
N GLN A 59 -4.94 9.18 -1.27
CA GLN A 59 -5.88 10.23 -1.66
C GLN A 59 -5.89 10.41 -3.18
N ARG A 60 -4.73 10.30 -3.83
CA ARG A 60 -4.61 10.36 -5.29
C ARG A 60 -5.36 9.21 -5.98
N PHE A 61 -5.32 7.99 -5.43
CA PHE A 61 -6.05 6.83 -5.97
C PHE A 61 -7.54 6.82 -5.61
N ALA A 62 -7.90 7.16 -4.37
CA ALA A 62 -9.28 7.16 -3.92
C ALA A 62 -10.08 8.35 -4.49
N GLY A 63 -9.42 9.49 -4.70
CA GLY A 63 -10.00 10.75 -5.18
C GLY A 63 -11.13 11.23 -4.27
N ALA A 64 -12.22 11.73 -4.87
CA ALA A 64 -13.41 12.22 -4.16
C ALA A 64 -14.15 11.18 -3.29
N LYS A 65 -13.69 9.92 -3.22
CA LYS A 65 -14.27 8.86 -2.37
C LYS A 65 -13.29 8.37 -1.31
N ALA A 66 -12.22 9.12 -1.03
CA ALA A 66 -11.30 8.88 0.07
C ALA A 66 -12.05 8.86 1.40
N ARG A 67 -11.75 7.88 2.25
CA ARG A 67 -12.34 7.77 3.59
C ARG A 67 -11.27 8.01 4.64
N VAL A 68 -11.58 8.88 5.60
CA VAL A 68 -10.72 9.13 6.77
C VAL A 68 -10.55 7.87 7.62
N SER A 69 -11.57 7.00 7.65
CA SER A 69 -11.50 5.69 8.32
C SER A 69 -10.36 4.81 7.78
N ASP A 70 -10.12 4.86 6.48
CA ASP A 70 -9.11 4.04 5.81
C ASP A 70 -7.71 4.58 6.13
N GLN A 71 -7.54 5.90 6.13
CA GLN A 71 -6.28 6.55 6.54
C GLN A 71 -5.95 6.22 8.00
N ARG A 72 -6.95 6.29 8.88
CA ARG A 72 -6.78 5.95 10.31
C ARG A 72 -6.48 4.47 10.53
N PHE A 73 -6.99 3.60 9.67
CA PHE A 73 -6.64 2.18 9.67
C PHE A 73 -5.17 1.97 9.31
N ILE A 74 -4.69 2.61 8.23
CA ILE A 74 -3.28 2.56 7.81
C ILE A 74 -2.36 3.12 8.92
N GLU A 75 -2.75 4.24 9.53
CA GLU A 75 -2.02 4.86 10.65
C GLU A 75 -1.84 3.91 11.85
N ARG A 76 -2.90 3.16 12.19
CA ARG A 76 -2.90 2.24 13.34
C ARG A 76 -2.38 0.85 13.04
N PHE A 77 -2.14 0.51 11.77
CA PHE A 77 -1.67 -0.81 11.37
C PHE A 77 -0.29 -1.13 11.96
N ASP A 78 -0.18 -2.18 12.76
CA ASP A 78 1.08 -2.59 13.35
C ASP A 78 1.85 -3.52 12.41
N VAL A 79 2.94 -2.99 11.85
CA VAL A 79 3.86 -3.69 10.94
C VAL A 79 4.64 -4.80 11.64
N SER A 80 4.80 -4.73 12.97
CA SER A 80 5.58 -5.71 13.73
C SER A 80 4.96 -7.11 13.71
N SER A 81 3.65 -7.19 13.49
CA SER A 81 2.87 -8.44 13.48
C SER A 81 3.11 -9.35 12.25
N SER A 82 3.68 -8.82 11.16
CA SER A 82 3.93 -9.59 9.91
C SER A 82 5.32 -10.23 9.84
N LYS A 83 6.14 -10.12 10.89
CA LYS A 83 7.37 -10.91 11.04
C LYS A 83 7.04 -12.22 11.75
N ARG A 84 6.59 -13.23 10.99
CA ARG A 84 6.60 -14.61 11.46
C ARG A 84 7.18 -15.51 10.39
#